data_AF-A0AB36ZGQ7-F1
#
_entry.id   AF-A0AB36ZGQ7-F1
#
_cell.length_a   1.000
_cell.length_b   1.000
_cell.length_c   1.000
_cell.angle_alpha   90.00
_cell.angle_beta   90.00
_cell.angle_gamma   90.00
#
_symmetry.space_group_name_H-M   'P 1'
#
loop_
_entity.id
_entity.type
_entity.pdbx_description
1 polymer ?
#
loop_
_entity_poly.entity_id
_entity_poly.type
_entity_poly.pdbx_seq_one_letter_code
_entity_poly.pdbx_strand_id
1 'polypeptide(L)'
;MVELSILEGVRVAPAFTVVRAEERELAAHRALRREVFVAEQGLFAGDDHDDADDDPRSVVLVAVAPDGAVLGGVRIAPVGGGRDLGWWTGSRLVVAREARGGSGIGAALVRAACAEAEARGVLRFEASVQLRNEVLFRRLGWRRIGTSTVAGVEHARMRWPVDRLDRAATAAKAALGALLAPLAAEGGLGGAGFVGDDGAPVPGSDLIAVCDAIVPSMVERHPEWAGWCSVLVNVNDLTAMGATGIGLMDAIGARDAAAAARIVSGLRAASAAWGVPVLGGHTQLGVPAALSVTGLGRTAAPVPGAAAPGDELSLTADLGGGWRPGFAGAQWDSTSSRRAEELRAMAASVGLARPRAAKDVSMAGLVGTVGMLAEASGGGAVIDLAAVPVPEAAGTADWLGCFPGFAMITADRRGESRMGTPWTATAAVGSVVTEPGVRLRWPDGEETTAIAGAVTGLGAAG
;
A
#
# COMPACT_ATOMS: atom_id res chain seq x y z
N MET A 1 -27.76 11.16 43.13
CA MET A 1 -28.15 10.71 41.79
C MET A 1 -27.58 9.32 41.65
N VAL A 2 -28.43 8.30 41.78
CA VAL A 2 -28.04 6.89 41.70
C VAL A 2 -28.15 6.49 40.24
N GLU A 3 -27.12 5.86 39.69
CA GLU A 3 -27.26 4.79 38.68
C GLU A 3 -25.88 4.25 38.36
N LEU A 4 -25.69 2.94 38.54
CA LEU A 4 -24.92 2.07 37.65
C LEU A 4 -25.39 0.64 37.95
N SER A 5 -25.72 -0.07 36.89
CA SER A 5 -26.45 -1.33 36.88
C SER A 5 -25.74 -2.42 37.69
N ILE A 6 -26.50 -3.26 38.41
CA ILE A 6 -26.01 -4.50 39.06
C ILE A 6 -25.30 -5.43 38.06
N LEU A 7 -25.54 -5.27 36.75
CA LEU A 7 -24.92 -6.04 35.67
C LEU A 7 -23.63 -5.40 35.11
N GLU A 8 -23.29 -4.16 35.47
CA GLU A 8 -22.13 -3.44 34.91
C GLU A 8 -20.87 -3.52 35.79
N GLY A 9 -21.02 -3.93 37.05
CA GLY A 9 -19.92 -3.93 38.02
C GLY A 9 -19.39 -2.53 38.34
N VAL A 10 -18.60 -2.40 39.41
CA VAL A 10 -17.91 -1.14 39.70
C VAL A 10 -16.82 -0.96 38.65
N ARG A 11 -16.92 0.09 37.83
CA ARG A 11 -15.89 0.47 36.87
C ARG A 11 -14.64 0.88 37.65
N VAL A 12 -13.67 -0.02 37.77
CA VAL A 12 -12.36 0.31 38.33
C VAL A 12 -11.62 1.16 37.30
N ALA A 13 -11.30 2.41 37.66
CA ALA A 13 -10.52 3.28 36.80
C ALA A 13 -9.16 2.61 36.48
N PRO A 14 -8.68 2.69 35.23
CA PRO A 14 -7.40 2.10 34.87
C PRO A 14 -6.28 2.79 35.65
N ALA A 15 -5.28 2.03 36.09
CA ALA A 15 -4.14 2.55 36.85
C ALA A 15 -3.30 3.58 36.06
N PHE A 16 -3.39 3.56 34.72
CA PHE A 16 -2.83 4.55 33.83
C PHE A 16 -3.55 4.49 32.47
N THR A 17 -3.40 5.54 31.66
CA THR A 17 -3.78 5.56 30.24
C THR A 17 -2.56 5.91 29.39
N VAL A 18 -2.43 5.31 28.20
CA VAL A 18 -1.39 5.70 27.24
C VAL A 18 -1.93 6.78 26.32
N VAL A 19 -1.24 7.91 26.26
CA VAL A 19 -1.62 9.05 25.43
C VAL A 19 -0.41 9.56 24.63
N ARG A 20 -0.66 10.28 23.54
CA ARG A 20 0.38 11.05 22.86
C ARG A 20 0.80 12.21 23.77
N ALA A 21 2.10 12.38 23.93
CA ALA A 21 2.66 13.42 24.78
C ALA A 21 2.48 14.81 24.13
N GLU A 22 2.07 15.79 24.93
CA GLU A 22 2.13 17.21 24.61
C GLU A 22 3.30 17.86 25.36
N GLU A 23 3.36 19.18 25.41
CA GLU A 23 4.51 19.92 25.95
C GLU A 23 4.92 19.46 27.38
N ARG A 24 3.94 19.31 28.28
CA ARG A 24 4.18 18.90 29.67
C ARG A 24 4.67 17.45 29.74
N GLU A 25 4.01 16.54 29.03
CA GLU A 25 4.36 15.12 29.01
C GLU A 25 5.71 14.88 28.34
N LEU A 26 6.05 15.65 27.30
CA LEU A 26 7.36 15.61 26.65
C LEU A 26 8.47 16.03 27.62
N ALA A 27 8.27 17.12 28.37
CA ALA A 27 9.22 17.54 29.41
C ALA A 27 9.38 16.47 30.50
N ALA A 28 8.27 15.87 30.94
CA ALA A 28 8.28 14.79 31.93
C ALA A 28 8.97 13.52 31.41
N HIS A 29 8.74 13.13 30.14
CA HIS A 29 9.42 12.01 29.50
C HIS A 29 10.93 12.24 29.40
N ARG A 30 11.37 13.44 29.01
CA ARG A 30 12.80 13.82 28.98
C ARG A 30 13.43 13.78 30.37
N ALA A 31 12.75 14.28 31.39
CA ALA A 31 13.24 14.20 32.77
C ALA A 31 13.40 12.74 33.22
N LEU A 32 12.42 11.89 32.93
CA LEU A 32 12.44 10.48 33.27
C LEU A 32 13.55 9.71 32.52
N ARG A 33 13.81 10.05 31.25
CA ARG A 33 14.94 9.52 30.48
C ARG A 33 16.28 9.88 31.10
N ARG A 34 16.47 11.13 31.52
CA ARG A 34 17.70 11.57 32.21
C ARG A 34 17.90 10.85 33.52
N GLU A 35 16.86 10.72 34.34
CA GLU A 35 16.92 9.97 35.60
C GLU A 35 17.35 8.52 35.37
N VAL A 36 16.72 7.83 34.40
CA VAL A 36 16.90 6.40 34.22
C VAL A 36 18.12 6.05 33.36
N PHE A 37 18.31 6.72 32.22
CA PHE A 37 19.40 6.39 31.29
C PHE A 37 20.73 7.06 31.65
N VAL A 38 20.70 8.30 32.16
CA VAL A 38 21.92 9.02 32.56
C VAL A 38 22.29 8.67 34.00
N ALA A 39 21.42 8.99 34.96
CA ALA A 39 21.77 8.89 36.39
C ALA A 39 21.78 7.45 36.93
N GLU A 40 20.73 6.66 36.66
CA GLU A 40 20.63 5.28 37.18
C GLU A 40 21.52 4.29 36.41
N GLN A 41 21.50 4.33 35.08
CA GLN A 41 22.16 3.32 34.25
C GLN A 41 23.56 3.71 33.79
N GLY A 42 23.92 5.01 33.83
CA GLY A 42 25.18 5.50 33.28
C GLY A 42 25.34 5.21 31.78
N LEU A 43 24.23 5.09 31.03
CA LEU A 43 24.25 4.75 29.62
C LEU A 43 24.70 5.94 28.76
N PHE A 44 24.38 7.16 29.17
CA PHE A 44 24.79 8.39 28.49
C PHE A 44 25.53 9.33 29.45
N ALA A 45 26.43 10.16 28.91
CA ALA A 45 27.14 11.17 29.68
C ALA A 45 26.38 12.50 29.64
N GLY A 46 25.78 12.89 30.77
CA GLY A 46 25.12 14.20 30.95
C GLY A 46 23.71 14.30 30.36
N ASP A 47 23.54 14.01 29.05
CA ASP A 47 22.24 14.08 28.38
C ASP A 47 22.05 12.93 27.38
N ASP A 48 20.80 12.55 27.13
CA ASP A 48 20.41 11.47 26.20
C ASP A 48 19.66 11.98 24.96
N HIS A 49 19.62 13.30 24.75
CA HIS A 49 19.04 13.95 23.58
C HIS A 49 19.74 13.52 22.28
N ASP A 50 18.98 13.27 21.21
CA ASP A 50 19.50 12.94 19.87
C ASP A 50 18.66 13.60 18.76
N ASP A 51 19.11 13.50 17.50
CA ASP A 51 18.46 14.14 16.34
C ASP A 51 16.96 13.76 16.19
N ALA A 52 16.56 12.58 16.66
CA ALA A 52 15.16 12.15 16.60
C ALA A 52 14.28 12.86 17.64
N ASP A 53 14.86 13.51 18.66
CA ASP A 53 14.11 14.42 19.55
C ASP A 53 13.77 15.74 18.87
N ASP A 54 14.53 16.13 17.84
CA ASP A 54 14.36 17.38 17.09
C ASP A 54 13.56 17.19 15.79
N ASP A 55 13.35 15.95 15.35
CA ASP A 55 12.52 15.63 14.18
C ASP A 55 11.03 15.88 14.49
N PRO A 56 10.33 16.80 13.80
CA PRO A 56 8.93 17.11 14.05
C PRO A 56 7.98 15.94 13.74
N ARG A 57 8.45 14.91 13.02
CA ARG A 57 7.68 13.70 12.71
C ARG A 57 7.67 12.72 13.90
N SER A 58 8.59 12.86 14.85
CA SER A 58 8.68 12.01 16.02
C SER A 58 7.44 12.08 16.88
N VAL A 59 7.09 10.94 17.48
CA VAL A 59 5.96 10.81 18.38
C VAL A 59 6.44 10.23 19.69
N VAL A 60 6.05 10.86 20.78
CA VAL A 60 6.24 10.31 22.12
C VAL A 60 4.88 9.89 22.66
N LEU A 61 4.80 8.66 23.15
CA LEU A 61 3.65 8.12 23.86
C LEU A 61 4.04 7.97 25.33
N VAL A 62 3.19 8.44 26.23
CA VAL A 62 3.41 8.36 27.68
C VAL A 62 2.28 7.62 28.39
N ALA A 63 2.63 6.92 29.46
CA ALA A 63 1.67 6.32 30.38
C ALA A 63 1.40 7.32 31.51
N VAL A 64 0.17 7.79 31.64
CA VAL A 64 -0.24 8.83 32.59
C VAL A 64 -1.18 8.24 33.64
N ALA A 65 -0.85 8.44 34.91
CA ALA A 65 -1.68 8.06 36.06
C ALA A 65 -2.91 8.98 36.20
N PRO A 66 -3.96 8.58 36.96
CA PRO A 66 -5.15 9.41 37.17
C PRO A 66 -4.88 10.79 37.80
N ASP A 67 -3.78 10.95 38.51
CA ASP A 67 -3.32 12.22 39.09
C ASP A 67 -2.49 13.09 38.11
N GLY A 68 -2.30 12.62 36.88
CA GLY A 68 -1.53 13.29 35.84
C GLY A 68 -0.02 13.01 35.87
N ALA A 69 0.47 12.12 36.74
CA ALA A 69 1.88 11.74 36.76
C ALA A 69 2.27 10.88 35.55
N VAL A 70 3.38 11.22 34.88
CA VAL A 70 3.95 10.40 33.80
C VAL A 70 4.75 9.26 34.42
N LEU A 71 4.28 8.03 34.23
CA LEU A 71 4.88 6.81 34.79
C LEU A 71 5.89 6.15 33.84
N GLY A 72 5.90 6.55 32.57
CA GLY A 72 6.77 5.99 31.55
C GLY A 72 6.48 6.59 30.19
N GLY A 73 7.36 6.36 29.22
CA GLY A 73 7.13 6.77 27.85
C GLY A 73 8.01 6.04 26.85
N VAL A 74 7.66 6.15 25.58
CA VAL A 74 8.37 5.59 24.43
C VAL A 74 8.30 6.58 23.28
N ARG A 75 9.37 6.69 22.51
CA ARG A 75 9.44 7.48 21.29
C ARG A 75 9.42 6.57 20.08
N ILE A 76 8.66 6.93 19.05
CA ILE A 76 8.83 6.41 17.70
C ILE A 76 9.22 7.56 16.77
N ALA A 77 10.09 7.28 15.81
CA ALA A 77 10.60 8.29 14.87
C ALA A 77 10.93 7.64 13.51
N PRO A 78 10.83 8.38 12.39
CA PRO A 78 11.34 7.91 11.11
C PRO A 78 12.86 7.77 11.16
N VAL A 79 13.40 6.85 10.36
CA VAL A 79 14.84 6.63 10.20
C VAL A 79 15.34 7.38 8.98
N GLY A 80 16.35 8.24 9.19
CA GLY A 80 16.97 9.06 8.15
C GLY A 80 16.37 10.47 8.05
N GLY A 81 17.20 11.44 7.66
CA GLY A 81 16.80 12.86 7.56
C GLY A 81 16.07 13.24 6.26
N GLY A 82 15.84 12.28 5.36
CA GLY A 82 15.19 12.52 4.07
C GLY A 82 13.67 12.30 4.10
N ARG A 83 13.10 12.08 2.90
CA ARG A 83 11.71 11.65 2.70
C ARG A 83 11.39 10.43 3.58
N ASP A 84 10.22 10.43 4.20
CA ASP A 84 9.75 9.28 4.98
C ASP A 84 9.42 8.10 4.04
N LEU A 85 10.26 7.05 4.09
CA LEU A 85 10.08 5.82 3.32
C LEU A 85 9.19 4.78 4.02
N GLY A 86 8.63 5.11 5.19
CA GLY A 86 7.95 4.14 6.05
C GLY A 86 8.91 3.27 6.86
N TRP A 87 10.17 3.69 7.04
CA TRP A 87 11.11 3.05 7.98
C TRP A 87 11.17 3.86 9.27
N TRP A 88 10.69 3.27 10.36
CA TRP A 88 10.61 3.90 11.67
C TRP A 88 11.28 3.05 12.75
N THR A 89 11.72 3.70 13.82
CA THR A 89 12.31 3.04 14.99
C THR A 89 11.61 3.44 16.28
N GLY A 90 11.32 2.46 17.14
CA GLY A 90 11.02 2.64 18.54
C GLY A 90 12.30 2.86 19.34
N SER A 91 12.29 3.83 20.24
CA SER A 91 13.45 4.21 21.06
C SER A 91 13.00 4.85 22.38
N ARG A 92 13.95 5.02 23.31
CA ARG A 92 13.73 5.74 24.58
C ARG A 92 12.53 5.24 25.40
N LEU A 93 12.30 3.91 25.38
CA LEU A 93 11.34 3.25 26.26
C LEU A 93 11.85 3.30 27.70
N VAL A 94 11.16 4.05 28.55
CA VAL A 94 11.52 4.25 29.96
C VAL A 94 10.29 4.10 30.85
N VAL A 95 10.50 3.54 32.04
CA VAL A 95 9.45 3.41 33.08
C VAL A 95 10.04 3.86 34.41
N ALA A 96 9.30 4.71 35.12
CA ALA A 96 9.63 5.19 36.46
C ALA A 96 9.88 4.04 37.41
N ARG A 97 10.88 4.17 38.29
CA ARG A 97 11.38 3.09 39.13
C ARG A 97 10.28 2.51 40.02
N GLU A 98 9.46 3.37 40.58
CA GLU A 98 8.33 3.08 41.47
C GLU A 98 7.19 2.34 40.74
N ALA A 99 7.15 2.44 39.40
CA ALA A 99 6.12 1.86 38.55
C ALA A 99 6.57 0.55 37.86
N ARG A 100 7.81 0.08 38.10
CA ARG A 100 8.33 -1.17 37.53
C ARG A 100 7.76 -2.40 38.25
N GLY A 101 7.55 -3.51 37.54
CA GLY A 101 7.38 -4.84 38.14
C GLY A 101 5.96 -5.33 38.42
N GLY A 102 4.90 -4.53 38.26
CA GLY A 102 3.52 -4.98 38.54
C GLY A 102 2.40 -4.45 37.64
N SER A 103 2.64 -3.35 36.91
CA SER A 103 1.60 -2.59 36.19
C SER A 103 1.53 -2.87 34.69
N GLY A 104 2.52 -3.55 34.11
CA GLY A 104 2.56 -3.82 32.66
C GLY A 104 2.80 -2.58 31.78
N ILE A 105 3.20 -1.44 32.36
CA ILE A 105 3.39 -0.16 31.63
C ILE A 105 4.31 -0.31 30.42
N GLY A 106 5.48 -0.94 30.59
CA GLY A 106 6.41 -1.14 29.49
C GLY A 106 5.80 -1.94 28.32
N ALA A 107 4.99 -2.96 28.63
CA ALA A 107 4.27 -3.72 27.61
C ALA A 107 3.19 -2.87 26.93
N ALA A 108 2.44 -2.07 27.69
CA ALA A 108 1.41 -1.18 27.16
C ALA A 108 1.98 -0.10 26.24
N LEU A 109 3.11 0.50 26.62
CA LEU A 109 3.84 1.47 25.79
C LEU A 109 4.34 0.85 24.48
N VAL A 110 4.92 -0.35 24.52
CA VAL A 110 5.36 -1.04 23.30
C VAL A 110 4.17 -1.37 22.38
N ARG A 111 3.05 -1.85 22.93
CA ARG A 111 1.84 -2.11 22.12
C ARG A 111 1.29 -0.82 21.50
N ALA A 112 1.27 0.27 22.26
CA ALA A 112 0.82 1.57 21.76
C ALA A 112 1.77 2.10 20.66
N ALA A 113 3.08 1.91 20.81
CA ALA A 113 4.05 2.27 19.79
C ALA A 113 3.86 1.45 18.49
N CYS A 114 3.61 0.14 18.59
CA CYS A 114 3.29 -0.68 17.42
C CYS A 114 2.00 -0.20 16.74
N ALA A 115 0.93 0.03 17.51
CA ALA A 115 -0.35 0.49 16.98
C ALA A 115 -0.23 1.87 16.30
N GLU A 116 0.51 2.81 16.89
CA GLU A 116 0.78 4.12 16.29
C GLU A 116 1.61 3.98 15.01
N ALA A 117 2.64 3.11 14.99
CA ALA A 117 3.42 2.85 13.79
C ALA A 117 2.54 2.27 12.66
N GLU A 118 1.68 1.30 12.96
CA GLU A 118 0.75 0.74 11.98
C GLU A 118 -0.27 1.77 11.48
N ALA A 119 -0.83 2.59 12.37
CA ALA A 119 -1.77 3.65 12.02
C ALA A 119 -1.16 4.74 11.11
N ARG A 120 0.14 4.99 11.25
CA ARG A 120 0.92 5.88 10.37
C ARG A 120 1.31 5.25 9.04
N GLY A 121 1.05 3.96 8.89
CA GLY A 121 1.46 3.23 7.72
C GLY A 121 2.95 2.96 7.66
N VAL A 122 3.63 2.76 8.78
CA VAL A 122 5.02 2.28 8.76
C VAL A 122 5.08 0.93 8.04
N LEU A 123 6.13 0.70 7.25
CA LEU A 123 6.40 -0.53 6.49
C LEU A 123 7.55 -1.35 7.10
N ARG A 124 8.46 -0.68 7.80
CA ARG A 124 9.57 -1.29 8.51
C ARG A 124 9.68 -0.63 9.88
N PHE A 125 9.34 -1.38 10.92
CA PHE A 125 9.38 -0.89 12.30
C PHE A 125 10.36 -1.68 13.15
N GLU A 126 11.35 -0.99 13.71
CA GLU A 126 12.47 -1.60 14.42
C GLU A 126 12.73 -0.98 15.78
N ALA A 127 13.55 -1.63 16.60
CA ALA A 127 14.06 -1.07 17.83
C ALA A 127 15.41 -1.68 18.19
N SER A 128 16.29 -0.88 18.80
CA SER A 128 17.45 -1.39 19.55
C SER A 128 17.05 -1.56 21.01
N VAL A 129 16.94 -2.81 21.46
CA VAL A 129 16.38 -3.19 22.76
C VAL A 129 17.49 -3.71 23.66
N GLN A 130 17.63 -3.16 24.87
CA GLN A 130 18.59 -3.69 25.84
C GLN A 130 18.35 -5.19 26.06
N LEU A 131 19.41 -6.01 26.09
CA LEU A 131 19.30 -7.48 26.12
C LEU A 131 18.36 -8.02 27.22
N ARG A 132 18.36 -7.39 28.41
CA ARG A 132 17.46 -7.74 29.51
C ARG A 132 15.96 -7.63 29.19
N ASN A 133 15.60 -6.80 28.21
CA ASN A 133 14.22 -6.55 27.79
C ASN A 133 13.83 -7.36 26.54
N GLU A 134 14.74 -8.13 25.92
CA GLU A 134 14.44 -8.90 24.71
C GLU A 134 13.26 -9.86 24.91
N VAL A 135 13.21 -10.54 26.07
CA VAL A 135 12.14 -11.51 26.38
C VAL A 135 10.75 -10.84 26.38
N LEU A 136 10.64 -9.60 26.87
CA LEU A 136 9.40 -8.84 26.82
C LEU A 136 8.98 -8.60 25.36
N PHE A 137 9.89 -8.10 24.52
CA PHE A 137 9.61 -7.80 23.12
C PHE A 137 9.21 -9.05 22.34
N ARG A 138 9.90 -10.19 22.55
CA ARG A 138 9.52 -11.47 21.94
C ARG A 138 8.12 -11.92 22.33
N ARG A 139 7.73 -11.79 23.60
CA ARG A 139 6.36 -12.11 24.06
C ARG A 139 5.31 -11.19 23.45
N LEU A 140 5.69 -9.98 23.05
CA LEU A 140 4.80 -9.03 22.39
C LEU A 140 4.68 -9.27 20.87
N GLY A 141 5.53 -10.12 20.28
CA GLY A 141 5.49 -10.47 18.86
C GLY A 141 6.69 -9.97 18.05
N TRP A 142 7.64 -9.28 18.66
CA TRP A 142 8.85 -8.80 18.00
C TRP A 142 9.83 -9.94 17.72
N ARG A 143 10.56 -9.83 16.60
CA ARG A 143 11.56 -10.81 16.15
C ARG A 143 12.96 -10.22 16.27
N ARG A 144 13.92 -10.99 16.79
CA ARG A 144 15.34 -10.58 16.80
C ARG A 144 15.90 -10.72 15.39
N ILE A 145 16.54 -9.67 14.89
CA ILE A 145 17.15 -9.62 13.56
C ILE A 145 18.67 -9.38 13.61
N GLY A 146 19.23 -9.15 14.79
CA GLY A 146 20.67 -9.00 14.98
C GLY A 146 21.03 -8.41 16.33
N THR A 147 22.21 -7.80 16.40
CA THR A 147 22.68 -6.97 17.52
C THR A 147 23.04 -5.58 17.02
N SER A 148 23.01 -4.61 17.93
CA SER A 148 23.49 -3.25 17.71
C SER A 148 24.20 -2.77 18.97
N THR A 149 25.03 -1.74 18.86
CA THR A 149 25.64 -1.08 20.02
C THR A 149 25.03 0.30 20.17
N VAL A 150 24.48 0.60 21.35
CA VAL A 150 23.95 1.93 21.70
C VAL A 150 24.70 2.40 22.92
N ALA A 151 25.37 3.55 22.79
CA ALA A 151 26.20 4.15 23.83
C ALA A 151 27.19 3.16 24.50
N GLY A 152 27.89 2.37 23.68
CA GLY A 152 28.87 1.37 24.13
C GLY A 152 28.27 0.09 24.72
N VAL A 153 26.94 -0.04 24.79
CA VAL A 153 26.27 -1.22 25.34
C VAL A 153 25.61 -2.04 24.23
N GLU A 154 25.78 -3.35 24.28
CA GLU A 154 25.15 -4.28 23.34
C GLU A 154 23.62 -4.33 23.54
N HIS A 155 22.89 -4.23 22.43
CA HIS A 155 21.44 -4.29 22.34
C HIS A 155 21.03 -5.37 21.34
N ALA A 156 19.87 -5.99 21.55
CA ALA A 156 19.20 -6.79 20.53
C ALA A 156 18.55 -5.85 19.51
N ARG A 157 18.87 -6.03 18.22
CA ARG A 157 18.13 -5.39 17.14
C ARG A 157 16.87 -6.20 16.86
N MET A 158 15.71 -5.57 16.98
CA MET A 158 14.41 -6.24 16.89
C MET A 158 13.51 -5.58 15.85
N ARG A 159 12.65 -6.38 15.22
CA ARG A 159 11.68 -5.93 14.21
C ARG A 159 10.26 -6.36 14.58
N TRP A 160 9.33 -5.43 14.41
CA TRP A 160 7.89 -5.68 14.46
C TRP A 160 7.43 -6.19 13.08
N PRO A 161 6.67 -7.31 13.02
CA PRO A 161 6.12 -7.77 11.76
C PRO A 161 5.05 -6.80 11.26
N VAL A 162 5.31 -6.18 10.10
CA VAL A 162 4.34 -5.35 9.38
C VAL A 162 3.97 -6.08 8.09
N ASP A 163 2.69 -6.30 7.87
CA ASP A 163 2.11 -7.12 6.80
C ASP A 163 1.01 -6.37 6.02
N ARG A 164 0.90 -5.04 6.16
CA ARG A 164 -0.19 -4.25 5.55
C ARG A 164 -0.32 -4.46 4.03
N LEU A 165 0.80 -4.54 3.32
CA LEU A 165 0.83 -4.71 1.86
C LEU A 165 0.43 -6.14 1.46
N ASP A 166 0.95 -7.14 2.18
CA ASP A 166 0.58 -8.55 1.99
C ASP A 166 -0.92 -8.78 2.22
N ARG A 167 -1.48 -8.19 3.29
CA ARG A 167 -2.92 -8.27 3.58
C ARG A 167 -3.76 -7.63 2.48
N ALA A 168 -3.35 -6.47 1.97
CA ALA A 168 -4.07 -5.79 0.90
C ALA A 168 -4.07 -6.62 -0.40
N ALA A 169 -2.90 -7.14 -0.80
CA ALA A 169 -2.77 -8.00 -1.97
C ALA A 169 -3.58 -9.30 -1.82
N THR A 170 -3.47 -9.96 -0.67
CA THR A 170 -4.20 -11.20 -0.36
C THR A 170 -5.71 -10.98 -0.41
N ALA A 171 -6.22 -9.93 0.24
CA ALA A 171 -7.64 -9.61 0.24
C ALA A 171 -8.19 -9.33 -1.17
N ALA A 172 -7.37 -8.75 -2.05
CA ALA A 172 -7.77 -8.40 -3.40
C ALA A 172 -7.71 -9.57 -4.39
N LYS A 173 -6.72 -10.47 -4.28
CA LYS A 173 -6.35 -11.38 -5.38
C LYS A 173 -6.18 -12.85 -5.01
N ALA A 174 -5.96 -13.22 -3.75
CA ALA A 174 -5.56 -14.60 -3.39
C ALA A 174 -6.62 -15.68 -3.68
N ALA A 175 -7.89 -15.30 -3.81
CA ALA A 175 -8.97 -16.23 -4.14
C ALA A 175 -9.01 -16.62 -5.63
N LEU A 176 -8.35 -15.85 -6.51
CA LEU A 176 -8.50 -15.97 -7.96
C LEU A 176 -8.04 -17.32 -8.49
N GLY A 177 -6.84 -17.78 -8.12
CA GLY A 177 -6.28 -19.03 -8.60
C GLY A 177 -7.18 -20.23 -8.35
N ALA A 178 -7.70 -20.36 -7.12
CA ALA A 178 -8.60 -21.44 -6.76
C ALA A 178 -9.98 -21.32 -7.46
N LEU A 179 -10.51 -20.09 -7.56
CA LEU A 179 -11.82 -19.84 -8.17
C LEU A 179 -11.82 -20.09 -9.69
N LEU A 180 -10.73 -19.74 -10.36
CA LEU A 180 -10.60 -19.79 -11.82
C LEU A 180 -9.96 -21.09 -12.34
N ALA A 181 -9.45 -21.95 -11.45
CA ALA A 181 -8.85 -23.23 -11.82
C ALA A 181 -9.69 -24.09 -12.78
N PRO A 182 -11.03 -24.20 -12.64
CA PRO A 182 -11.85 -24.95 -13.60
C PRO A 182 -11.78 -24.39 -15.02
N LEU A 183 -11.76 -23.06 -15.19
CA LEU A 183 -11.66 -22.40 -16.49
C LEU A 183 -10.25 -22.50 -17.09
N ALA A 184 -9.22 -22.46 -16.25
CA ALA A 184 -7.84 -22.65 -16.66
C ALA A 184 -7.58 -24.07 -17.18
N ALA A 185 -8.17 -25.09 -16.55
CA ALA A 185 -8.04 -26.49 -16.95
C ALA A 185 -8.62 -26.77 -18.35
N GLU A 186 -9.60 -25.98 -18.78
CA GLU A 186 -10.20 -26.06 -20.12
C GLU A 186 -9.38 -25.31 -21.20
N GLY A 187 -8.25 -24.69 -20.82
CA GLY A 187 -7.35 -23.96 -21.72
C GLY A 187 -7.90 -22.61 -22.21
N GLY A 188 -8.99 -22.11 -21.61
CA GLY A 188 -9.69 -20.91 -22.07
C GLY A 188 -9.30 -19.61 -21.35
N LEU A 189 -8.58 -19.68 -20.23
CA LEU A 189 -8.30 -18.50 -19.42
C LEU A 189 -7.12 -17.69 -20.01
N GLY A 190 -7.38 -16.45 -20.44
CA GLY A 190 -6.36 -15.48 -20.91
C GLY A 190 -5.73 -15.76 -22.28
N GLY A 191 -5.58 -17.03 -22.67
CA GLY A 191 -4.83 -17.42 -23.86
C GLY A 191 -3.34 -17.67 -23.54
N ALA A 192 -2.63 -18.31 -24.46
CA ALA A 192 -1.24 -18.71 -24.25
C ALA A 192 -0.32 -17.49 -24.04
N GLY A 193 0.34 -17.43 -22.88
CA GLY A 193 1.24 -16.33 -22.51
C GLY A 193 0.56 -15.12 -21.85
N PHE A 194 -0.76 -15.17 -21.64
CA PHE A 194 -1.57 -14.05 -21.11
C PHE A 194 -2.46 -14.45 -19.92
N VAL A 195 -2.18 -15.59 -19.28
CA VAL A 195 -2.92 -16.01 -18.08
C VAL A 195 -2.64 -15.05 -16.94
N GLY A 196 -3.67 -14.40 -16.40
CA GLY A 196 -3.53 -13.42 -15.31
C GLY A 196 -3.07 -12.03 -15.76
N ASP A 197 -3.03 -11.78 -17.06
CA ASP A 197 -2.78 -10.45 -17.63
C ASP A 197 -4.01 -9.55 -17.47
N ASP A 198 -3.81 -8.25 -17.69
CA ASP A 198 -4.84 -7.23 -17.45
C ASP A 198 -5.95 -7.29 -18.52
N GLY A 199 -5.68 -7.93 -19.65
CA GLY A 199 -6.68 -8.28 -20.65
C GLY A 199 -6.38 -9.59 -21.34
N ALA A 200 -7.32 -10.05 -22.16
CA ALA A 200 -7.20 -11.28 -22.94
C ALA A 200 -7.18 -10.98 -24.45
N PRO A 201 -6.17 -11.44 -25.19
CA PRO A 201 -6.24 -11.48 -26.65
C PRO A 201 -7.41 -12.34 -27.13
N VAL A 202 -8.26 -11.78 -27.99
CA VAL A 202 -9.42 -12.49 -28.54
C VAL A 202 -8.95 -13.40 -29.69
N PRO A 203 -9.18 -14.73 -29.61
CA PRO A 203 -8.65 -15.68 -30.59
C PRO A 203 -9.01 -15.33 -32.04
N GLY A 204 -8.00 -15.39 -32.93
CA GLY A 204 -8.19 -15.15 -34.36
C GLY A 204 -8.42 -13.68 -34.76
N SER A 205 -8.14 -12.73 -33.86
CA SER A 205 -8.31 -11.30 -34.11
C SER A 205 -7.16 -10.48 -33.54
N ASP A 206 -7.17 -9.17 -33.79
CA ASP A 206 -6.28 -8.17 -33.18
C ASP A 206 -6.95 -7.44 -32.00
N LEU A 207 -8.04 -8.02 -31.46
CA LEU A 207 -8.80 -7.44 -30.36
C LEU A 207 -8.27 -7.92 -29.01
N ILE A 208 -8.32 -7.00 -28.05
CA ILE A 208 -8.10 -7.26 -26.62
C ILE A 208 -9.42 -7.01 -25.90
N ALA A 209 -9.81 -7.96 -25.04
CA ALA A 209 -10.97 -7.83 -24.18
C ALA A 209 -10.53 -7.65 -22.72
N VAL A 210 -11.12 -6.68 -22.04
CA VAL A 210 -10.94 -6.39 -20.61
C VAL A 210 -12.31 -6.28 -19.95
N CYS A 211 -12.41 -6.58 -18.66
CA CYS A 211 -13.69 -6.54 -17.96
C CYS A 211 -13.51 -6.32 -16.46
N ASP A 212 -14.21 -5.32 -15.95
CA ASP A 212 -14.16 -4.97 -14.52
C ASP A 212 -15.54 -4.82 -13.91
N ALA A 213 -15.68 -5.39 -12.72
CA ALA A 213 -16.79 -5.13 -11.82
C ALA A 213 -16.40 -4.06 -10.80
N ILE A 214 -17.27 -3.08 -10.62
CA ILE A 214 -17.07 -2.00 -9.65
C ILE A 214 -17.72 -2.38 -8.31
N VAL A 215 -16.98 -2.16 -7.21
CA VAL A 215 -17.43 -2.51 -5.86
C VAL A 215 -18.80 -1.87 -5.57
N PRO A 216 -19.83 -2.65 -5.16
CA PRO A 216 -21.19 -2.14 -5.01
C PRO A 216 -21.29 -0.91 -4.11
N SER A 217 -20.53 -0.89 -3.01
CA SER A 217 -20.54 0.22 -2.06
C SER A 217 -20.06 1.56 -2.67
N MET A 218 -19.23 1.53 -3.72
CA MET A 218 -18.86 2.74 -4.47
C MET A 218 -19.97 3.14 -5.44
N VAL A 219 -20.60 2.17 -6.11
CA VAL A 219 -21.76 2.42 -6.99
C VAL A 219 -22.90 3.08 -6.21
N GLU A 220 -23.14 2.66 -4.98
CA GLU A 220 -24.19 3.22 -4.12
C GLU A 220 -23.85 4.62 -3.60
N ARG A 221 -22.65 4.79 -3.04
CA ARG A 221 -22.27 6.02 -2.31
C ARG A 221 -21.75 7.12 -3.24
N HIS A 222 -21.10 6.76 -4.34
CA HIS A 222 -20.46 7.66 -5.28
C HIS A 222 -20.72 7.26 -6.74
N PRO A 223 -21.98 7.20 -7.20
CA PRO A 223 -22.34 6.65 -8.52
C PRO A 223 -21.65 7.34 -9.70
N GLU A 224 -21.50 8.67 -9.71
CA GLU A 224 -20.74 9.36 -10.76
C GLU A 224 -19.27 8.94 -10.77
N TRP A 225 -18.69 8.72 -9.59
CA TRP A 225 -17.31 8.25 -9.49
C TRP A 225 -17.16 6.80 -9.88
N ALA A 226 -18.14 5.96 -9.56
CA ALA A 226 -18.20 4.58 -10.01
C ALA A 226 -18.25 4.50 -11.54
N GLY A 227 -19.08 5.33 -12.19
CA GLY A 227 -19.11 5.45 -13.64
C GLY A 227 -17.78 5.95 -14.23
N TRP A 228 -17.11 6.91 -13.59
CA TRP A 228 -15.78 7.34 -14.03
C TRP A 228 -14.76 6.20 -13.92
N CYS A 229 -14.71 5.55 -12.77
CA CYS A 229 -13.76 4.47 -12.50
C CYS A 229 -13.99 3.27 -13.40
N SER A 230 -15.22 2.95 -13.78
CA SER A 230 -15.49 1.82 -14.69
C SER A 230 -14.89 2.00 -16.07
N VAL A 231 -14.74 3.24 -16.54
CA VAL A 231 -13.97 3.53 -17.75
C VAL A 231 -12.48 3.52 -17.46
N LEU A 232 -12.06 4.13 -16.34
CA LEU A 232 -10.66 4.26 -15.96
C LEU A 232 -9.94 2.90 -15.89
N VAL A 233 -10.50 1.94 -15.16
CA VAL A 233 -9.89 0.61 -14.98
C VAL A 233 -9.74 -0.12 -16.32
N ASN A 234 -10.80 -0.16 -17.13
CA ASN A 234 -10.75 -0.79 -18.45
C ASN A 234 -9.75 -0.10 -19.39
N VAL A 235 -9.62 1.24 -19.33
CA VAL A 235 -8.63 1.96 -20.15
C VAL A 235 -7.21 1.66 -19.67
N ASN A 236 -6.97 1.57 -18.37
CA ASN A 236 -5.67 1.21 -17.82
C ASN A 236 -5.28 -0.22 -18.20
N ASP A 237 -6.20 -1.18 -18.12
CA ASP A 237 -5.96 -2.56 -18.56
C ASP A 237 -5.63 -2.64 -20.05
N LEU A 238 -6.42 -1.98 -20.90
CA LEU A 238 -6.13 -1.90 -22.34
C LEU A 238 -4.77 -1.25 -22.61
N THR A 239 -4.43 -0.22 -21.83
CA THR A 239 -3.12 0.44 -21.92
C THR A 239 -2.01 -0.55 -21.57
N ALA A 240 -2.12 -1.30 -20.47
CA ALA A 240 -1.13 -2.29 -20.07
C ALA A 240 -0.91 -3.38 -21.14
N MET A 241 -1.96 -3.76 -21.86
CA MET A 241 -1.88 -4.69 -22.99
C MET A 241 -1.31 -4.06 -24.28
N GLY A 242 -0.96 -2.77 -24.25
CA GLY A 242 -0.50 -2.00 -25.42
C GLY A 242 -1.59 -1.75 -26.46
N ALA A 243 -2.86 -1.82 -26.06
CA ALA A 243 -4.01 -1.73 -26.94
C ALA A 243 -4.63 -0.33 -26.96
N THR A 244 -5.09 0.10 -28.13
CA THR A 244 -5.90 1.31 -28.26
C THR A 244 -7.37 0.96 -28.01
N GLY A 245 -8.01 1.60 -27.03
CA GLY A 245 -9.43 1.42 -26.75
C GLY A 245 -10.32 1.85 -27.92
N ILE A 246 -11.20 0.95 -28.37
CA ILE A 246 -12.11 1.18 -29.50
C ILE A 246 -13.58 1.20 -29.07
N GLY A 247 -13.91 0.68 -27.89
CA GLY A 247 -15.27 0.77 -27.36
C GLY A 247 -15.46 0.13 -25.99
N LEU A 248 -16.57 0.47 -25.35
CA LEU A 248 -16.98 -0.01 -24.04
C LEU A 248 -18.40 -0.54 -24.10
N MET A 249 -18.69 -1.58 -23.32
CA MET A 249 -20.04 -2.06 -23.05
C MET A 249 -20.32 -2.07 -21.55
N ASP A 250 -21.48 -1.57 -21.11
CA ASP A 250 -21.82 -1.46 -19.70
C ASP A 250 -22.98 -2.37 -19.28
N ALA A 251 -22.94 -2.84 -18.03
CA ALA A 251 -24.03 -3.54 -17.36
C ALA A 251 -24.33 -2.86 -16.04
N ILE A 252 -25.50 -2.20 -15.96
CA ILE A 252 -25.91 -1.38 -14.81
C ILE A 252 -27.10 -2.04 -14.10
N GLY A 253 -26.93 -2.28 -12.79
CA GLY A 253 -28.02 -2.53 -11.85
C GLY A 253 -28.23 -1.30 -10.97
N ALA A 254 -29.47 -0.82 -10.87
CA ALA A 254 -29.78 0.33 -10.02
C ALA A 254 -31.16 0.22 -9.38
N ARG A 255 -31.32 0.86 -8.22
CA ARG A 255 -32.61 0.90 -7.49
C ARG A 255 -33.70 1.66 -8.27
N ASP A 256 -33.32 2.69 -9.01
CA ASP A 256 -34.20 3.59 -9.75
C ASP A 256 -33.45 4.27 -10.91
N ALA A 257 -34.20 4.92 -11.81
CA ALA A 257 -33.63 5.59 -12.98
C ALA A 257 -32.72 6.78 -12.62
N ALA A 258 -32.94 7.44 -11.48
CA ALA A 258 -32.11 8.56 -11.04
C ALA A 258 -30.71 8.09 -10.59
N ALA A 259 -30.64 6.96 -9.89
CA ALA A 259 -29.38 6.32 -9.54
C ALA A 259 -28.62 5.87 -10.79
N ALA A 260 -29.30 5.22 -11.74
CA ALA A 260 -28.71 4.83 -13.03
C ALA A 260 -28.16 6.05 -13.80
N ALA A 261 -28.92 7.16 -13.86
CA ALA A 261 -28.51 8.37 -14.55
C ALA A 261 -27.21 8.97 -13.98
N ARG A 262 -26.99 8.88 -12.66
CA ARG A 262 -25.74 9.33 -12.02
C ARG A 262 -24.54 8.46 -12.43
N ILE A 263 -24.73 7.15 -12.50
CA ILE A 263 -23.70 6.21 -13.00
C ILE A 263 -23.34 6.55 -14.46
N VAL A 264 -24.36 6.64 -15.32
CA VAL A 264 -24.20 6.95 -16.74
C VAL A 264 -23.54 8.32 -16.95
N SER A 265 -23.84 9.31 -16.09
CA SER A 265 -23.19 10.64 -16.14
C SER A 265 -21.68 10.54 -15.96
N GLY A 266 -21.23 9.78 -14.96
CA GLY A 266 -19.81 9.53 -14.71
C GLY A 266 -19.12 8.79 -15.85
N LEU A 267 -19.78 7.73 -16.34
CA LEU A 267 -19.31 6.91 -17.44
C LEU A 267 -19.17 7.72 -18.73
N ARG A 268 -20.17 8.56 -19.05
CA ARG A 268 -20.12 9.49 -20.19
C ARG A 268 -18.97 10.49 -20.06
N ALA A 269 -18.78 11.07 -18.88
CA ALA A 269 -17.71 12.04 -18.66
C ALA A 269 -16.32 11.41 -18.88
N ALA A 270 -16.08 10.23 -18.32
CA ALA A 270 -14.83 9.51 -18.50
C ALA A 270 -14.63 9.03 -19.94
N SER A 271 -15.67 8.47 -20.56
CA SER A 271 -15.65 8.05 -21.98
C SER A 271 -15.23 9.21 -22.89
N ALA A 272 -15.77 10.41 -22.69
CA ALA A 272 -15.39 11.60 -23.44
C ALA A 272 -13.92 12.03 -23.17
N ALA A 273 -13.49 11.99 -21.91
CA ALA A 273 -12.15 12.37 -21.50
C ALA A 273 -11.08 11.44 -22.11
N TRP A 274 -11.26 10.13 -21.95
CA TRP A 274 -10.36 9.10 -22.48
C TRP A 274 -10.51 8.86 -23.98
N GLY A 275 -11.61 9.32 -24.59
CA GLY A 275 -11.85 9.17 -26.02
C GLY A 275 -12.23 7.75 -26.45
N VAL A 276 -12.77 6.94 -25.53
CA VAL A 276 -13.24 5.57 -25.81
C VAL A 276 -14.77 5.57 -25.76
N PRO A 277 -15.48 5.31 -26.88
CA PRO A 277 -16.94 5.43 -26.93
C PRO A 277 -17.64 4.27 -26.23
N VAL A 278 -18.81 4.55 -25.66
CA VAL A 278 -19.74 3.53 -25.18
C VAL A 278 -20.55 3.02 -26.36
N LEU A 279 -20.45 1.72 -26.66
CA LEU A 279 -21.10 1.10 -27.82
C LEU A 279 -22.52 0.63 -27.51
N GLY A 280 -22.81 0.34 -26.24
CA GLY A 280 -24.10 -0.16 -25.79
C GLY A 280 -23.97 -0.88 -24.45
N GLY A 281 -25.04 -1.54 -24.01
CA GLY A 281 -25.03 -2.20 -22.72
C GLY A 281 -26.40 -2.73 -22.28
N HIS A 282 -26.52 -2.99 -20.99
CA HIS A 282 -27.75 -3.44 -20.34
C HIS A 282 -28.02 -2.65 -19.06
N THR A 283 -29.28 -2.31 -18.81
CA THR A 283 -29.69 -1.61 -17.59
C THR A 283 -30.90 -2.29 -16.97
N GLN A 284 -30.76 -2.68 -15.70
CA GLN A 284 -31.81 -3.25 -14.88
C GLN A 284 -32.15 -2.31 -13.72
N LEU A 285 -33.43 -1.96 -13.59
CA LEU A 285 -33.94 -1.11 -12.50
C LEU A 285 -34.66 -1.92 -11.43
N GLY A 286 -34.75 -1.39 -10.21
CA GLY A 286 -35.39 -2.05 -9.07
C GLY A 286 -34.53 -3.15 -8.42
N VAL A 287 -33.21 -3.11 -8.63
CA VAL A 287 -32.25 -4.10 -8.11
C VAL A 287 -31.15 -3.41 -7.28
N PRO A 288 -30.38 -4.17 -6.46
CA PRO A 288 -29.19 -3.64 -5.80
C PRO A 288 -28.21 -3.00 -6.80
N ALA A 289 -27.42 -2.05 -6.32
CA ALA A 289 -26.49 -1.33 -7.18
C ALA A 289 -25.38 -2.27 -7.68
N ALA A 290 -25.19 -2.30 -9.00
CA ALA A 290 -24.14 -3.07 -9.65
C ALA A 290 -23.67 -2.33 -10.89
N LEU A 291 -22.38 -2.41 -11.17
CA LEU A 291 -21.79 -1.85 -12.38
C LEU A 291 -20.65 -2.77 -12.83
N SER A 292 -20.73 -3.22 -14.07
CA SER A 292 -19.62 -3.85 -14.77
C SER A 292 -19.44 -3.18 -16.12
N VAL A 293 -18.20 -3.03 -16.57
CA VAL A 293 -17.87 -2.55 -17.90
C VAL A 293 -16.88 -3.50 -18.55
N THR A 294 -17.12 -3.80 -19.81
CA THR A 294 -16.21 -4.55 -20.68
C THR A 294 -15.64 -3.58 -21.71
N GLY A 295 -14.32 -3.48 -21.76
CA GLY A 295 -13.60 -2.71 -22.77
C GLY A 295 -13.10 -3.60 -23.91
N LEU A 296 -13.12 -3.03 -25.11
CA LEU A 296 -12.51 -3.62 -26.29
C LEU A 296 -11.40 -2.68 -26.77
N GLY A 297 -10.21 -3.22 -26.95
CA GLY A 297 -9.09 -2.53 -27.58
C GLY A 297 -8.57 -3.28 -28.79
N ARG A 298 -7.67 -2.63 -29.53
CA ARG A 298 -7.02 -3.19 -30.70
C ARG A 298 -5.51 -3.03 -30.61
N THR A 299 -4.77 -4.10 -30.89
CA THR A 299 -3.33 -4.09 -31.11
C THR A 299 -2.89 -5.30 -31.93
N ALA A 300 -1.90 -5.11 -32.79
CA ALA A 300 -1.26 -6.20 -33.53
C ALA A 300 -0.17 -6.92 -32.71
N ALA A 301 0.24 -6.34 -31.59
CA ALA A 301 1.33 -6.84 -30.75
C ALA A 301 0.97 -6.57 -29.27
N PRO A 302 0.14 -7.45 -28.66
CA PRO A 302 -0.17 -7.33 -27.24
C PRO A 302 1.10 -7.47 -26.40
N VAL A 303 1.19 -6.66 -25.34
CA VAL A 303 2.27 -6.73 -24.35
C VAL A 303 1.85 -7.72 -23.26
N PRO A 304 2.67 -8.75 -22.94
CA PRO A 304 2.34 -9.69 -21.88
C PRO A 304 2.63 -9.10 -20.50
N GLY A 305 2.07 -9.70 -19.44
CA GLY A 305 2.32 -9.34 -18.05
C GLY A 305 3.42 -10.15 -17.38
N ALA A 306 4.18 -10.95 -18.14
CA ALA A 306 5.31 -11.76 -17.67
C ALA A 306 6.63 -11.31 -18.29
N ALA A 307 7.68 -11.28 -17.47
CA ALA A 307 9.03 -10.81 -17.82
C ALA A 307 10.09 -11.90 -17.61
N ALA A 308 11.34 -11.63 -18.03
CA ALA A 308 12.45 -12.53 -17.75
C ALA A 308 13.10 -12.18 -16.40
N PRO A 309 13.61 -13.18 -15.63
CA PRO A 309 14.47 -12.90 -14.48
C PRO A 309 15.65 -12.02 -14.87
N GLY A 310 15.92 -10.98 -14.07
CA GLY A 310 16.95 -9.97 -14.34
C GLY A 310 16.46 -8.75 -15.15
N ASP A 311 15.24 -8.77 -15.70
CA ASP A 311 14.65 -7.56 -16.28
C ASP A 311 14.46 -6.48 -15.18
N GLU A 312 14.71 -5.23 -15.55
CA GLU A 312 14.59 -4.04 -14.72
C GLU A 312 13.13 -3.59 -14.68
N LEU A 313 12.61 -3.36 -13.47
CA LEU A 313 11.27 -2.85 -13.24
C LEU A 313 11.27 -1.33 -13.30
N SER A 314 10.35 -0.75 -14.06
CA SER A 314 10.12 0.70 -14.10
C SER A 314 8.69 1.03 -13.70
N LEU A 315 8.52 2.02 -12.83
CA LEU A 315 7.22 2.61 -12.53
C LEU A 315 7.05 3.88 -13.36
N THR A 316 6.00 3.95 -14.17
CA THR A 316 5.52 5.19 -14.78
C THR A 316 4.21 5.56 -14.13
N ALA A 317 4.17 6.68 -13.41
CA ALA A 317 2.99 7.10 -12.67
C ALA A 317 2.70 8.59 -12.83
N ASP A 318 1.41 8.91 -12.85
CA ASP A 318 0.92 10.25 -12.68
C ASP A 318 0.90 10.63 -11.20
N LEU A 319 1.82 11.51 -10.80
CA LEU A 319 1.93 11.99 -9.42
C LEU A 319 1.06 13.22 -9.11
N GLY A 320 0.35 13.76 -10.11
CA GLY A 320 -0.55 14.90 -9.94
C GLY A 320 -1.86 14.49 -9.27
N GLY A 321 -2.67 15.48 -8.91
CA GLY A 321 -3.98 15.25 -8.27
C GLY A 321 -3.87 15.09 -6.75
N GLY A 322 -4.70 14.23 -6.18
CA GLY A 322 -4.78 14.08 -4.73
C GLY A 322 -5.62 12.89 -4.27
N TRP A 323 -5.64 12.68 -2.95
CA TRP A 323 -6.55 11.71 -2.34
C TRP A 323 -8.01 12.04 -2.66
N ARG A 324 -8.74 11.06 -3.18
CA ARG A 324 -10.17 11.22 -3.42
C ARG A 324 -10.89 11.46 -2.08
N PRO A 325 -11.80 12.45 -1.97
CA PRO A 325 -12.54 12.69 -0.73
C PRO A 325 -13.27 11.44 -0.26
N GLY A 326 -13.00 11.00 0.97
CA GLY A 326 -13.56 9.77 1.55
C GLY A 326 -12.73 8.50 1.30
N PHE A 327 -11.64 8.58 0.55
CA PHE A 327 -10.76 7.45 0.18
C PHE A 327 -9.27 7.76 0.43
N ALA A 328 -8.97 8.63 1.40
CA ALA A 328 -7.59 8.95 1.76
C ALA A 328 -6.80 7.70 2.13
N GLY A 329 -5.61 7.56 1.54
CA GLY A 329 -4.75 6.39 1.69
C GLY A 329 -5.10 5.20 0.79
N ALA A 330 -6.25 5.22 0.11
CA ALA A 330 -6.75 4.09 -0.69
C ALA A 330 -6.94 4.40 -2.18
N GLN A 331 -7.33 5.62 -2.55
CA GLN A 331 -7.53 6.00 -3.95
C GLN A 331 -6.96 7.38 -4.26
N TRP A 332 -5.99 7.41 -5.16
CA TRP A 332 -5.36 8.63 -5.63
C TRP A 332 -5.98 9.07 -6.97
N ASP A 333 -6.72 10.18 -6.97
CA ASP A 333 -7.37 10.70 -8.18
C ASP A 333 -6.45 11.69 -8.86
N SER A 334 -5.79 11.23 -9.91
CA SER A 334 -4.95 12.03 -10.78
C SER A 334 -5.60 12.34 -12.13
N THR A 335 -6.78 11.79 -12.42
CA THR A 335 -7.33 11.74 -13.79
C THR A 335 -8.58 12.60 -13.98
N SER A 336 -9.42 12.80 -12.95
CA SER A 336 -10.73 13.45 -13.10
C SER A 336 -10.66 14.93 -13.47
N SER A 337 -9.53 15.58 -13.20
CA SER A 337 -9.29 17.00 -13.50
C SER A 337 -8.35 17.24 -14.69
N ARG A 338 -7.83 16.17 -15.30
CA ARG A 338 -6.86 16.27 -16.39
C ARG A 338 -7.52 16.56 -17.73
N ARG A 339 -6.73 17.16 -18.64
CA ARG A 339 -7.19 17.45 -19.99
C ARG A 339 -7.23 16.15 -20.80
N ALA A 340 -8.23 16.03 -21.68
CA ALA A 340 -8.44 14.83 -22.48
C ALA A 340 -7.22 14.40 -23.31
N GLU A 341 -6.47 15.36 -23.85
CA GLU A 341 -5.24 15.08 -24.61
C GLU A 341 -4.14 14.44 -23.76
N GLU A 342 -4.05 14.81 -22.48
CA GLU A 342 -3.05 14.28 -21.54
C GLU A 342 -3.41 12.84 -21.16
N LEU A 343 -4.69 12.60 -20.87
CA LEU A 343 -5.22 11.26 -20.59
C LEU A 343 -4.99 10.32 -21.78
N ARG A 344 -5.31 10.76 -22.99
CA ARG A 344 -5.11 9.96 -24.22
C ARG A 344 -3.63 9.68 -24.50
N ALA A 345 -2.75 10.63 -24.22
CA ALA A 345 -1.30 10.41 -24.33
C ALA A 345 -0.80 9.37 -23.32
N MET A 346 -1.32 9.39 -22.09
CA MET A 346 -1.04 8.37 -21.08
C MET A 346 -1.57 7.00 -21.51
N ALA A 347 -2.79 6.91 -22.04
CA ALA A 347 -3.37 5.65 -22.53
C ALA A 347 -2.60 5.03 -23.74
N ALA A 348 -1.87 5.84 -24.51
CA ALA A 348 -1.06 5.35 -25.63
C ALA A 348 0.35 4.89 -25.23
N SER A 349 0.78 5.20 -24.01
CA SER A 349 2.20 5.17 -23.61
C SER A 349 2.85 3.78 -23.70
N VAL A 350 2.18 2.73 -23.22
CA VAL A 350 2.70 1.35 -23.28
C VAL A 350 2.75 0.84 -24.72
N GLY A 351 1.72 1.08 -25.53
CA GLY A 351 1.69 0.67 -26.93
C GLY A 351 2.77 1.34 -27.79
N LEU A 352 3.17 2.57 -27.43
CA LEU A 352 4.30 3.28 -28.02
C LEU A 352 5.66 2.77 -27.54
N ALA A 353 5.79 2.48 -26.24
CA ALA A 353 7.04 2.03 -25.63
C ALA A 353 7.38 0.57 -25.96
N ARG A 354 6.36 -0.29 -26.03
CA ARG A 354 6.44 -1.75 -26.25
C ARG A 354 7.46 -2.43 -25.33
N PRO A 355 7.27 -2.33 -24.00
CA PRO A 355 8.13 -3.04 -23.06
C PRO A 355 7.98 -4.56 -23.22
N ARG A 356 8.91 -5.33 -22.67
CA ARG A 356 8.79 -6.79 -22.62
C ARG A 356 7.60 -7.25 -21.81
N ALA A 357 7.33 -6.58 -20.69
CA ALA A 357 6.13 -6.80 -19.91
C ALA A 357 5.54 -5.51 -19.37
N ALA A 358 4.23 -5.50 -19.14
CA ALA A 358 3.55 -4.40 -18.48
C ALA A 358 2.38 -4.91 -17.64
N LYS A 359 2.12 -4.23 -16.51
CA LYS A 359 0.85 -4.34 -15.79
C LYS A 359 0.37 -2.98 -15.30
N ASP A 360 -0.94 -2.80 -15.24
CA ASP A 360 -1.54 -1.66 -14.56
C ASP A 360 -1.39 -1.78 -13.03
N VAL A 361 -1.21 -0.65 -12.34
CA VAL A 361 -1.23 -0.66 -10.87
C VAL A 361 -2.68 -0.65 -10.40
N SER A 362 -3.19 -1.84 -10.07
CA SER A 362 -4.60 -2.08 -9.72
C SER A 362 -4.86 -1.99 -8.20
N MET A 363 -6.02 -2.50 -7.77
CA MET A 363 -6.47 -2.50 -6.36
C MET A 363 -5.54 -3.22 -5.37
N ALA A 364 -4.59 -4.03 -5.85
CA ALA A 364 -3.57 -4.64 -5.01
C ALA A 364 -2.41 -3.68 -4.66
N GLY A 365 -2.44 -2.45 -5.21
CA GLY A 365 -1.39 -1.46 -5.09
C GLY A 365 -0.15 -1.83 -5.88
N LEU A 366 0.86 -0.95 -5.86
CA LEU A 366 2.12 -1.15 -6.59
C LEU A 366 2.78 -2.48 -6.23
N VAL A 367 2.87 -2.76 -4.93
CA VAL A 367 3.58 -3.96 -4.45
C VAL A 367 2.83 -5.24 -4.81
N GLY A 368 1.50 -5.22 -4.75
CA GLY A 368 0.66 -6.33 -5.20
C GLY A 368 0.77 -6.56 -6.70
N THR A 369 0.66 -5.51 -7.52
CA THR A 369 0.83 -5.60 -8.98
C THR A 369 2.22 -6.11 -9.37
N VAL A 370 3.29 -5.62 -8.74
CA VAL A 370 4.65 -6.15 -8.96
C VAL A 370 4.71 -7.65 -8.64
N GLY A 371 4.04 -8.08 -7.56
CA GLY A 371 3.92 -9.50 -7.23
C GLY A 371 3.14 -10.30 -8.27
N MET A 372 2.08 -9.73 -8.86
CA MET A 372 1.35 -10.37 -9.97
C MET A 372 2.22 -10.55 -11.22
N LEU A 373 2.97 -9.50 -11.62
CA LEU A 373 3.91 -9.57 -12.74
C LEU A 373 4.98 -10.63 -12.48
N ALA A 374 5.55 -10.64 -11.27
CA ALA A 374 6.57 -11.60 -10.89
C ALA A 374 6.06 -13.04 -10.83
N GLU A 375 4.83 -13.25 -10.32
CA GLU A 375 4.17 -14.56 -10.32
C GLU A 375 3.94 -15.06 -11.75
N ALA A 376 3.42 -14.22 -12.64
CA ALA A 376 3.24 -14.53 -14.06
C ALA A 376 4.59 -14.86 -14.75
N SER A 377 5.68 -14.27 -14.26
CA SER A 377 7.07 -14.54 -14.68
C SER A 377 7.67 -15.83 -14.08
N GLY A 378 6.96 -16.51 -13.17
CA GLY A 378 7.43 -17.72 -12.49
C GLY A 378 8.47 -17.47 -11.39
N GLY A 379 8.56 -16.26 -10.84
CA GLY A 379 9.56 -15.86 -9.86
C GLY A 379 9.07 -14.86 -8.83
N GLY A 380 9.92 -13.88 -8.49
CA GLY A 380 9.62 -12.79 -7.57
C GLY A 380 10.21 -11.47 -8.03
N ALA A 381 10.19 -10.47 -7.16
CA ALA A 381 10.71 -9.14 -7.45
C ALA A 381 11.36 -8.49 -6.23
N VAL A 382 12.30 -7.59 -6.50
CA VAL A 382 12.82 -6.65 -5.52
C VAL A 382 12.48 -5.23 -5.94
N ILE A 383 11.96 -4.43 -5.03
CA ILE A 383 11.63 -3.01 -5.22
C ILE A 383 12.60 -2.16 -4.39
N ASP A 384 13.32 -1.26 -5.04
CA ASP A 384 14.18 -0.25 -4.42
C ASP A 384 13.33 0.94 -3.93
N LEU A 385 12.98 0.96 -2.65
CA LEU A 385 12.02 1.93 -2.10
C LEU A 385 12.44 3.39 -2.27
N ALA A 386 13.75 3.67 -2.18
CA ALA A 386 14.26 5.02 -2.36
C ALA A 386 14.03 5.55 -3.78
N ALA A 387 13.94 4.67 -4.78
CA ALA A 387 13.77 5.03 -6.18
C ALA A 387 12.31 5.21 -6.60
N VAL A 388 11.34 4.74 -5.78
CA VAL A 388 9.92 4.85 -6.10
C VAL A 388 9.48 6.33 -6.10
N PRO A 389 8.97 6.87 -7.23
CA PRO A 389 8.36 8.19 -7.27
C PRO A 389 7.06 8.18 -6.46
N VAL A 390 6.86 9.17 -5.60
CA VAL A 390 5.70 9.29 -4.70
C VAL A 390 5.17 10.73 -4.80
N PRO A 391 3.85 10.95 -4.86
CA PRO A 391 3.27 12.29 -4.76
C PRO A 391 3.64 12.97 -3.44
N GLU A 392 3.91 14.27 -3.46
CA GLU A 392 4.35 15.02 -2.27
C GLU A 392 3.35 14.92 -1.09
N ALA A 393 2.05 14.91 -1.38
CA ALA A 393 0.99 14.82 -0.37
C ALA A 393 0.63 13.37 0.04
N ALA A 394 1.32 12.35 -0.48
CA ALA A 394 1.07 10.96 -0.15
C ALA A 394 2.16 10.39 0.77
N GLY A 395 1.74 9.69 1.83
CA GLY A 395 2.65 8.85 2.59
C GLY A 395 3.11 7.66 1.74
N THR A 396 4.40 7.28 1.84
CA THR A 396 4.99 6.22 1.02
C THR A 396 4.18 4.92 1.05
N ALA A 397 3.77 4.46 2.23
CA ALA A 397 3.06 3.20 2.35
C ALA A 397 1.65 3.21 1.76
N ASP A 398 0.96 4.35 1.88
CA ASP A 398 -0.35 4.54 1.28
C ASP A 398 -0.22 4.55 -0.24
N TRP A 399 0.77 5.27 -0.78
CA TRP A 399 1.05 5.24 -2.22
C TRP A 399 1.34 3.83 -2.74
N LEU A 400 2.17 3.05 -2.03
CA LEU A 400 2.51 1.68 -2.41
C LEU A 400 1.33 0.70 -2.39
N GLY A 401 0.28 1.01 -1.61
CA GLY A 401 -0.89 0.14 -1.42
C GLY A 401 -2.20 0.67 -2.02
N CYS A 402 -2.23 1.91 -2.51
CA CYS A 402 -3.44 2.53 -3.05
C CYS A 402 -3.71 2.12 -4.51
N PHE A 403 -4.93 2.38 -4.96
CA PHE A 403 -5.27 2.42 -6.37
C PHE A 403 -4.96 3.82 -6.95
N PRO A 404 -3.94 3.96 -7.81
CA PRO A 404 -3.61 5.23 -8.46
C PRO A 404 -4.51 5.48 -9.68
N GLY A 405 -4.74 6.75 -9.99
CA GLY A 405 -5.47 7.16 -11.19
C GLY A 405 -4.80 6.64 -12.47
N PHE A 406 -3.50 6.85 -12.62
CA PHE A 406 -2.71 6.27 -13.69
C PHE A 406 -1.32 5.88 -13.19
N ALA A 407 -1.03 4.58 -13.19
CA ALA A 407 0.32 4.08 -13.04
C ALA A 407 0.48 2.71 -13.71
N MET A 408 1.64 2.49 -14.30
CA MET A 408 2.02 1.24 -14.98
C MET A 408 3.35 0.76 -14.43
N ILE A 409 3.43 -0.53 -14.10
CA ILE A 409 4.71 -1.20 -13.94
C ILE A 409 5.10 -1.83 -15.27
N THR A 410 6.33 -1.59 -15.71
CA THR A 410 6.88 -2.23 -16.90
C THR A 410 8.16 -2.97 -16.54
N ALA A 411 8.48 -4.01 -17.31
CA ALA A 411 9.74 -4.73 -17.21
C ALA A 411 10.42 -4.77 -18.59
N ASP A 412 11.72 -4.48 -18.60
CA ASP A 412 12.55 -4.48 -19.79
C ASP A 412 13.97 -4.90 -19.45
N ARG A 413 14.81 -5.14 -20.46
CA ARG A 413 16.25 -5.25 -20.21
C ARG A 413 16.75 -3.95 -19.59
N ARG A 414 17.72 -4.07 -18.69
CA ARG A 414 18.28 -2.92 -17.97
C ARG A 414 18.65 -1.75 -18.89
N GLY A 415 18.16 -0.56 -18.57
CA GLY A 415 18.38 0.66 -19.35
C GLY A 415 17.58 0.75 -20.65
N GLU A 416 16.70 -0.19 -20.96
CA GLU A 416 15.82 -0.15 -22.14
C GLU A 416 14.44 0.43 -21.87
N SER A 417 14.08 0.79 -20.64
CA SER A 417 12.79 1.41 -20.31
C SER A 417 12.54 2.69 -21.12
N ARG A 418 11.48 2.71 -21.92
CA ARG A 418 11.16 3.81 -22.86
C ARG A 418 9.86 4.54 -22.55
N MET A 419 9.14 4.10 -21.52
CA MET A 419 7.83 4.63 -21.21
C MET A 419 7.98 6.01 -20.56
N GLY A 420 7.57 7.06 -21.26
CA GLY A 420 7.66 8.42 -20.75
C GLY A 420 6.62 9.31 -21.39
N THR A 421 6.00 10.16 -20.57
CA THR A 421 5.17 11.27 -21.02
C THR A 421 5.56 12.52 -20.25
N PRO A 422 5.39 13.74 -20.81
CA PRO A 422 5.60 14.99 -20.08
C PRO A 422 4.81 15.14 -18.77
N TRP A 423 3.79 14.31 -18.52
CA TRP A 423 2.87 14.45 -17.41
C TRP A 423 2.94 13.32 -16.37
N THR A 424 3.91 12.42 -16.53
CA THR A 424 4.15 11.26 -15.65
C THR A 424 5.60 11.26 -15.18
N ALA A 425 5.82 10.79 -13.96
CA ALA A 425 7.16 10.46 -13.49
C ALA A 425 7.47 9.01 -13.86
N THR A 426 8.64 8.77 -14.44
CA THR A 426 9.16 7.43 -14.71
C THR A 426 10.46 7.22 -13.95
N ALA A 427 10.59 6.08 -13.26
CA ALA A 427 11.83 5.67 -12.62
C ALA A 427 12.03 4.16 -12.72
N ALA A 428 13.28 3.72 -12.83
CA ALA A 428 13.66 2.34 -12.52
C ALA A 428 13.51 2.13 -11.01
N VAL A 429 12.72 1.14 -10.61
CA VAL A 429 12.32 0.90 -9.22
C VAL A 429 12.72 -0.47 -8.71
N GLY A 430 13.39 -1.30 -9.51
CA GLY A 430 13.80 -2.61 -9.05
C GLY A 430 14.05 -3.60 -10.18
N SER A 431 13.86 -4.89 -9.89
CA SER A 431 14.14 -5.97 -10.84
C SER A 431 13.34 -7.23 -10.54
N VAL A 432 13.07 -8.01 -11.58
CA VAL A 432 12.53 -9.37 -11.48
C VAL A 432 13.61 -10.35 -11.05
N VAL A 433 13.31 -11.25 -10.14
CA VAL A 433 14.23 -12.24 -9.56
C VAL A 433 13.63 -13.65 -9.61
N THR A 434 14.45 -14.66 -9.35
CA THR A 434 14.02 -16.06 -9.36
C THR A 434 13.34 -16.50 -8.06
N GLU A 435 13.68 -15.89 -6.92
CA GLU A 435 13.06 -16.28 -5.65
C GLU A 435 11.64 -15.70 -5.56
N PRO A 436 10.62 -16.52 -5.24
CA PRO A 436 9.24 -16.05 -5.16
C PRO A 436 8.98 -14.95 -4.13
N GLY A 437 7.91 -14.19 -4.37
CA GLY A 437 7.44 -13.11 -3.50
C GLY A 437 8.02 -11.75 -3.89
N VAL A 438 7.70 -10.73 -3.09
CA VAL A 438 8.16 -9.35 -3.31
C VAL A 438 8.96 -8.89 -2.10
N ARG A 439 10.17 -8.38 -2.35
CA ARG A 439 11.05 -7.79 -1.32
C ARG A 439 11.18 -6.29 -1.53
N LEU A 440 11.27 -5.54 -0.45
CA LEU A 440 11.58 -4.11 -0.43
C LEU A 440 13.04 -3.95 -0.04
N ARG A 441 13.85 -3.36 -0.92
CA ARG A 441 15.23 -2.97 -0.63
C ARG A 441 15.25 -1.56 -0.07
N TRP A 442 15.87 -1.42 1.09
CA TRP A 442 15.97 -0.19 1.85
C TRP A 442 17.31 0.53 1.58
N PRO A 443 17.44 1.82 1.92
CA PRO A 443 18.68 2.58 1.70
C PRO A 443 19.92 2.01 2.39
N ASP A 444 19.74 1.26 3.49
CA ASP A 444 20.83 0.57 4.20
C ASP A 444 21.24 -0.76 3.56
N GLY A 445 20.65 -1.10 2.40
CA GLY A 445 20.90 -2.34 1.68
C GLY A 445 20.15 -3.56 2.22
N GLU A 446 19.40 -3.40 3.32
CA GLU A 446 18.59 -4.51 3.83
C GLU A 446 17.36 -4.75 2.94
N GLU A 447 16.97 -6.02 2.78
CA GLU A 447 15.74 -6.41 2.10
C GLU A 447 14.72 -6.95 3.12
N THR A 448 13.48 -6.46 3.05
CA THR A 448 12.36 -6.99 3.84
C THR A 448 11.29 -7.59 2.94
N THR A 449 10.74 -8.74 3.32
CA THR A 449 9.62 -9.35 2.60
C THR A 449 8.36 -8.49 2.72
N ALA A 450 7.81 -8.06 1.58
CA ALA A 450 6.54 -7.34 1.47
C ALA A 450 5.38 -8.30 1.20
N ILE A 451 5.62 -9.30 0.36
CA ILE A 451 4.68 -10.37 0.00
C ILE A 451 5.49 -11.67 0.00
N ALA A 452 5.04 -12.68 0.75
CA ALA A 452 5.81 -13.90 0.96
C ALA A 452 5.65 -14.96 -0.15
N GLY A 453 4.58 -14.89 -0.94
CA GLY A 453 4.24 -15.91 -1.93
C GLY A 453 3.51 -15.35 -3.14
N ALA A 454 2.66 -16.19 -3.75
CA ALA A 454 1.82 -15.83 -4.89
C ALA A 454 0.75 -14.79 -4.50
N VAL A 455 0.44 -13.88 -5.41
CA VAL A 455 -0.58 -12.85 -5.21
C VAL A 455 -1.94 -13.35 -5.67
N THR A 456 -1.99 -14.03 -6.82
CA THR A 456 -3.23 -14.52 -7.45
C THR A 456 -3.42 -16.01 -7.27
N GLY A 457 -2.33 -16.78 -7.27
CA GLY A 457 -2.35 -18.24 -7.33
C GLY A 457 -2.62 -18.80 -8.73
N LEU A 458 -2.57 -17.97 -9.78
CA LEU A 458 -2.71 -18.38 -11.18
C LEU A 458 -1.41 -18.99 -11.74
N GLY A 459 -0.27 -18.68 -11.12
CA GLY A 459 1.04 -19.19 -11.55
C GLY A 459 1.60 -18.47 -12.77
N ALA A 460 2.57 -19.11 -13.43
CA ALA A 460 3.24 -18.55 -14.59
C ALA A 460 2.30 -18.51 -15.82
N ALA A 461 2.45 -17.48 -16.65
CA ALA A 461 1.55 -17.22 -17.77
C ALA A 461 1.73 -18.16 -18.99
N GLY A 462 2.83 -18.93 -19.03
CA GLY A 462 3.11 -19.89 -20.11
C GLY A 462 4.59 -20.24 -20.23
#